data_AF-A0A539DNH8-F1
#
_entry.id   AF-A0A539DNH8-F1
#
_cell.length_a   1.000
_cell.length_b   1.000
_cell.length_c   1.000
_cell.angle_alpha   90.00
_cell.angle_beta   90.00
_cell.angle_gamma   90.00
#
_symmetry.space_group_name_H-M   'P 1'
#
loop_
_entity.id
_entity.type
_entity.pdbx_description
1 polymer ?
#
loop_
_entity_poly.entity_id
_entity_poly.type
_entity_poly.pdbx_seq_one_letter_code
_entity_poly.pdbx_strand_id
1 'polypeptide(L)'
;MPPLTNRHDIRALLRRDPTWCVYALGDLAAPMFPKTRWFAPDVTLVLHDFGTNILFAMGTGSVREALDHVTWPVHLQVQADALAEIERHAVVESTRQMWRMGWAGAAGA
;
A
#
# COMPACT_ATOMS: atom_id res chain seq x y z
N MET A 1 -11.59 -12.31 0.81
CA MET A 1 -12.47 -11.27 0.23
C MET A 1 -12.19 -11.12 -1.26
N PRO A 2 -13.13 -10.65 -2.10
CA PRO A 2 -12.85 -10.43 -3.53
C PRO A 2 -11.83 -9.29 -3.71
N PRO A 3 -10.86 -9.42 -4.62
CA PRO A 3 -9.89 -8.37 -4.89
C PRO A 3 -10.56 -7.13 -5.50
N LEU A 4 -10.06 -5.95 -5.17
CA LEU A 4 -10.47 -4.71 -5.83
C LEU A 4 -9.84 -4.68 -7.23
N THR A 5 -10.67 -4.60 -8.27
CA THR A 5 -10.20 -4.60 -9.67
C THR A 5 -10.54 -3.32 -10.42
N ASN A 6 -11.46 -2.50 -9.88
CA ASN A 6 -11.85 -1.24 -10.49
C ASN A 6 -10.89 -0.11 -10.08
N ARG A 7 -10.12 0.38 -11.05
CA ARG A 7 -9.17 1.51 -10.86
C ARG A 7 -9.82 2.78 -10.33
N HIS A 8 -11.06 3.08 -10.71
CA HIS A 8 -11.75 4.28 -10.25
C HIS A 8 -12.09 4.20 -8.76
N ASP A 9 -12.57 3.04 -8.31
CA ASP A 9 -12.92 2.82 -6.91
C ASP A 9 -11.67 2.84 -6.02
N ILE A 10 -10.60 2.16 -6.46
CA ILE A 10 -9.31 2.19 -5.75
C ILE A 10 -8.78 3.62 -5.65
N ARG A 11 -8.84 4.40 -6.75
CA ARG A 11 -8.42 5.81 -6.74
C ARG A 11 -9.21 6.64 -5.75
N ALA A 12 -10.52 6.42 -5.65
CA ALA A 12 -11.37 7.16 -4.71
C ALA A 12 -10.97 6.87 -3.26
N LEU A 13 -10.64 5.62 -2.93
CA LEU A 13 -10.16 5.23 -1.61
C LEU A 13 -8.79 5.85 -1.29
N LEU A 14 -7.82 5.73 -2.20
CA LEU A 14 -6.47 6.28 -2.02
C LEU A 14 -6.46 7.81 -1.86
N ARG A 15 -7.41 8.52 -2.50
CA ARG A 15 -7.55 9.97 -2.40
C ARG A 15 -8.01 10.49 -1.03
N ARG A 16 -8.40 9.61 -0.10
CA ARG A 16 -8.67 10.00 1.29
C ARG A 16 -7.41 10.46 2.01
N ASP A 17 -6.24 9.96 1.61
CA ASP A 17 -4.92 10.45 2.05
C ASP A 17 -3.92 10.37 0.89
N PRO A 18 -3.91 11.36 -0.02
CA PRO A 18 -3.06 11.32 -1.21
C PRO A 18 -1.56 11.45 -0.88
N THR A 19 -1.21 12.07 0.26
CA THR A 19 0.17 12.24 0.69
C THR A 19 0.78 10.90 1.09
N TRP A 20 0.04 10.11 1.86
CA TRP A 20 0.42 8.73 2.19
C TRP A 20 0.41 7.83 0.94
N CYS A 21 -0.64 7.95 0.13
CA CYS A 21 -0.92 7.06 -0.99
C CYS A 21 -0.18 7.40 -2.28
N VAL A 22 0.77 8.33 -2.29
CA VAL A 22 1.36 8.87 -3.53
C VAL A 22 1.94 7.78 -4.45
N TYR A 23 2.62 6.76 -3.91
CA TYR A 23 3.14 5.66 -4.74
C TYR A 23 2.03 4.69 -5.20
N ALA A 24 1.12 4.31 -4.30
CA ALA A 24 -0.04 3.49 -4.66
C ALA A 24 -0.93 4.16 -5.73
N LEU A 25 -1.06 5.49 -5.70
CA LEU A 25 -1.74 6.26 -6.74
C LEU A 25 -1.02 6.15 -8.10
N GLY A 26 0.32 6.12 -8.09
CA GLY A 26 1.14 5.87 -9.28
C GLY A 26 0.96 4.46 -9.85
N ASP A 27 0.73 3.47 -8.98
CA ASP A 27 0.52 2.08 -9.37
C ASP A 27 -0.81 1.83 -10.12
N LEU A 28 -1.72 2.81 -10.13
CA LEU A 28 -2.91 2.79 -10.99
C LEU A 28 -2.62 3.08 -12.47
N ALA A 29 -1.40 3.47 -12.81
CA ALA A 29 -0.99 3.69 -14.19
C ALA A 29 -1.06 2.40 -15.00
N ALA A 30 -1.39 2.50 -16.30
CA ALA A 30 -1.55 1.36 -17.20
C ALA A 30 -0.40 0.32 -17.18
N PRO A 31 0.90 0.71 -17.15
CA PRO A 31 1.98 -0.27 -17.11
C PRO A 31 2.17 -0.95 -15.75
N MET A 32 1.68 -0.33 -14.67
CA MET A 32 1.87 -0.83 -13.30
C MET A 32 0.68 -1.67 -12.84
N PHE A 33 -0.55 -1.25 -13.16
CA PHE A 33 -1.76 -1.88 -12.63
C PHE A 33 -1.83 -3.41 -12.85
N PRO A 34 -1.44 -3.98 -14.01
CA PRO A 34 -1.42 -5.44 -14.19
C PRO A 34 -0.48 -6.20 -13.24
N LYS A 35 0.50 -5.51 -12.65
CA LYS A 35 1.47 -6.06 -11.69
C LYS A 35 0.98 -5.98 -10.25
N THR A 36 -0.23 -5.47 -10.03
CA THR A 36 -0.76 -5.15 -8.70
C THR A 36 -1.93 -6.05 -8.33
N ARG A 37 -2.06 -6.32 -7.04
CA ARG A 37 -3.25 -6.95 -6.44
C ARG A 37 -3.75 -6.10 -5.29
N TRP A 38 -5.03 -5.77 -5.29
CA TRP A 38 -5.63 -4.83 -4.35
C TRP A 38 -6.70 -5.51 -3.49
N PHE A 39 -6.79 -5.10 -2.23
CA PHE A 39 -7.70 -5.66 -1.24
C PHE A 39 -8.42 -4.55 -0.46
N ALA A 40 -9.58 -4.90 0.11
CA ALA A 40 -10.42 -4.06 0.96
C ALA A 40 -10.81 -4.90 2.20
N PRO A 41 -11.30 -4.30 3.32
CA PRO A 41 -11.94 -2.98 3.42
C PRO A 41 -10.99 -1.78 3.47
N ASP A 42 -9.83 -1.92 4.10
CA ASP A 42 -8.75 -0.93 4.01
C ASP A 42 -7.90 -1.25 2.79
N VAL A 43 -7.44 -0.20 2.08
CA VAL A 43 -6.66 -0.43 0.87
C VAL A 43 -5.32 -1.04 1.23
N THR A 44 -5.15 -2.29 0.81
CA THR A 44 -3.88 -3.01 0.81
C THR A 44 -3.53 -3.37 -0.62
N LEU A 45 -2.25 -3.27 -0.96
CA LEU A 45 -1.69 -3.52 -2.28
C LEU A 45 -0.52 -4.48 -2.15
N VAL A 46 -0.48 -5.49 -3.01
CA VAL A 46 0.75 -6.23 -3.32
C VAL A 46 1.16 -5.88 -4.75
N LEU A 47 2.36 -5.31 -4.90
CA LEU A 47 2.99 -5.06 -6.19
C LEU A 47 4.02 -6.15 -6.47
N HIS A 48 3.94 -6.77 -7.65
CA HIS A 48 4.85 -7.78 -8.16
C HIS A 48 5.78 -7.19 -9.22
N ASP A 49 6.86 -6.52 -8.79
CA ASP A 49 7.82 -5.88 -9.69
C ASP A 49 9.20 -5.71 -9.04
N PHE A 50 10.18 -5.22 -9.79
CA PHE A 50 11.53 -4.90 -9.29
C PHE A 50 12.31 -6.10 -8.73
N GLY A 51 11.95 -7.32 -9.14
CA GLY A 51 12.58 -8.55 -8.64
C GLY A 51 12.20 -8.91 -7.20
N THR A 52 11.19 -8.26 -6.63
CA THR A 52 10.70 -8.49 -5.26
C THR A 52 9.18 -8.23 -5.20
N ASN A 53 8.58 -8.28 -4.02
CA ASN A 53 7.23 -7.78 -3.81
C ASN A 53 7.27 -6.55 -2.91
N ILE A 54 6.32 -5.63 -3.12
CA ILE A 54 6.06 -4.52 -2.20
C ILE A 54 4.64 -4.68 -1.66
N LEU A 55 4.51 -4.73 -0.34
CA LEU A 55 3.23 -4.68 0.35
C LEU A 55 3.01 -3.27 0.89
N PHE A 56 1.96 -2.62 0.39
CA PHE A 56 1.47 -1.33 0.88
C PHE A 56 0.16 -1.52 1.63
N ALA A 57 -0.03 -0.80 2.73
CA ALA A 57 -1.27 -0.82 3.50
C ALA A 57 -1.60 0.55 4.09
N MET A 58 -2.85 0.98 3.94
CA MET A 58 -3.42 2.16 4.61
C MET A 58 -3.99 1.86 6.00
N GLY A 59 -4.20 0.58 6.31
CA GLY A 59 -4.82 0.11 7.54
C GLY A 59 -4.70 -1.41 7.64
N THR A 60 -5.34 -2.00 8.65
CA THR A 60 -5.15 -3.41 9.02
C THR A 60 -6.11 -4.37 8.31
N GLY A 61 -7.22 -3.87 7.76
CA GLY A 61 -8.38 -4.70 7.41
C GLY A 61 -8.15 -5.80 6.37
N SER A 62 -7.08 -5.73 5.58
CA SER A 62 -6.80 -6.69 4.49
C SER A 62 -5.36 -7.20 4.47
N VAL A 63 -4.59 -6.94 5.54
CA VAL A 63 -3.17 -7.29 5.62
C VAL A 63 -2.96 -8.79 5.50
N ARG A 64 -3.75 -9.58 6.22
CA ARG A 64 -3.63 -11.04 6.24
C ARG A 64 -3.84 -11.64 4.85
N GLU A 65 -4.91 -11.25 4.16
CA GLU A 65 -5.21 -11.70 2.81
C GLU A 65 -4.11 -11.29 1.82
N ALA A 66 -3.54 -10.10 1.98
CA ALA A 66 -2.44 -9.64 1.14
C ALA A 66 -1.16 -10.49 1.35
N LEU A 67 -0.87 -10.91 2.58
CA LEU A 67 0.29 -11.77 2.88
C LEU A 67 0.21 -13.15 2.20
N ASP A 68 -0.99 -13.69 1.95
CA ASP A 68 -1.16 -14.93 1.17
C ASP A 68 -0.76 -14.78 -0.31
N HIS A 69 -0.52 -13.54 -0.74
CA HIS A 69 -0.18 -13.21 -2.11
C HIS A 69 1.23 -12.65 -2.28
N VAL A 70 2.05 -12.58 -1.24
CA VAL A 70 3.46 -12.17 -1.38
C VAL A 70 4.37 -13.37 -1.61
N THR A 71 5.39 -13.18 -2.43
CA THR A 71 6.59 -14.01 -2.45
C THR A 71 7.61 -13.38 -1.49
N TRP A 72 8.17 -14.20 -0.60
CA TRP A 72 9.17 -13.75 0.36
C TRP A 72 10.58 -13.72 -0.24
N PRO A 73 11.43 -12.75 0.15
CA PRO A 73 11.15 -11.62 1.04
C PRO A 73 10.32 -10.51 0.37
N VAL A 74 9.59 -9.72 1.18
CA VAL A 74 8.74 -8.60 0.73
C VAL A 74 9.19 -7.29 1.39
N HIS A 75 9.11 -6.18 0.66
CA HIS A 75 9.30 -4.83 1.20
C HIS A 75 7.99 -4.23 1.68
N LEU A 76 8.02 -3.57 2.83
CA LEU A 76 6.83 -3.01 3.47
C LEU A 76 6.78 -1.48 3.30
N GLN A 77 5.65 -0.96 2.87
CA GLN A 77 5.29 0.47 2.89
C GLN A 77 3.95 0.63 3.60
N VAL A 78 3.97 0.56 4.93
CA VAL A 78 2.77 0.40 5.74
C VAL A 78 2.71 1.43 6.87
N GLN A 79 1.50 1.77 7.30
CA GLN A 79 1.30 2.56 8.52
C GLN A 79 1.62 1.74 9.78
N ALA A 80 1.74 2.41 10.93
CA ALA A 80 2.19 1.79 12.17
C ALA A 80 1.24 0.69 12.69
N ASP A 81 -0.07 0.87 12.51
CA ASP A 81 -1.10 -0.12 12.87
C ASP A 81 -1.02 -1.37 11.98
N ALA A 82 -0.84 -1.19 10.67
CA ALA A 82 -0.63 -2.27 9.71
C ALA A 82 0.69 -3.01 9.97
N LEU A 83 1.75 -2.32 10.39
CA LEU A 83 3.01 -2.96 10.81
C LEU A 83 2.78 -3.91 12.00
N ALA A 84 2.08 -3.45 13.03
CA ALA A 84 1.77 -4.29 14.19
C ALA A 84 0.94 -5.52 13.84
N GLU A 85 0.06 -5.42 12.84
CA GLU A 85 -0.66 -6.60 12.33
C GLU A 85 0.26 -7.54 11.54
N ILE A 86 1.18 -7.03 10.72
CA ILE A 86 2.15 -7.86 9.98
C ILE A 86 3.07 -8.64 10.93
N GLU A 87 3.55 -8.01 12.00
CA GLU A 87 4.44 -8.63 13.00
C GLU A 87 3.80 -9.83 13.71
N ARG A 88 2.46 -9.98 13.65
CA ARG A 88 1.76 -11.17 14.16
C ARG A 88 1.87 -12.38 13.25
N HIS A 89 2.16 -12.18 11.97
CA HIS A 89 2.20 -13.24 10.94
C HIS A 89 3.58 -13.42 10.31
N ALA A 90 4.51 -12.48 10.51
CA ALA A 90 5.84 -12.52 9.91
C ALA A 90 6.90 -11.86 10.79
N VAL A 91 8.16 -12.28 10.61
CA VAL A 91 9.31 -11.58 11.18
C VAL A 91 9.63 -10.36 10.33
N VAL A 92 9.63 -9.18 10.94
CA VAL A 92 9.98 -7.92 10.27
C VAL A 92 11.37 -7.49 10.71
N GLU A 93 12.22 -7.16 9.74
CA GLU A 93 13.59 -6.71 9.97
C GLU A 93 13.81 -5.32 9.35
N SER A 94 14.83 -4.60 9.81
CA SER A 94 15.32 -3.35 9.19
C SER A 94 14.28 -2.23 9.02
N THR A 95 13.43 -2.02 10.02
CA THR A 95 12.39 -0.98 10.00
C THR A 95 12.99 0.43 9.95
N ARG A 96 12.38 1.31 9.13
CA ARG A 96 12.75 2.74 9.03
C ARG A 96 11.50 3.58 8.89
N GLN A 97 11.46 4.71 9.58
CA GLN A 97 10.40 5.69 9.39
C GLN A 97 10.50 6.33 8.01
N MET A 98 9.40 6.33 7.27
CA MET A 98 9.27 7.02 5.99
C MET A 98 8.49 8.31 6.19
N TRP A 99 9.10 9.43 5.81
CA TRP A 99 8.44 10.73 5.79
C TRP A 99 7.76 10.96 4.44
N ARG A 100 6.51 11.42 4.47
CA ARG A 100 5.79 11.88 3.28
C ARG A 100 5.60 13.38 3.41
N MET A 101 6.03 14.12 2.40
CA MET A 101 5.85 15.57 2.36
C MET A 101 4.62 15.90 1.52
N GLY A 102 3.74 16.73 2.09
CA GLY A 102 2.62 17.33 1.37
C GLY A 102 2.75 18.84 1.42
N TRP A 103 2.40 19.52 0.33
CA TRP A 103 2.32 20.97 0.28
C TRP A 103 0.91 21.38 -0.14
N ALA A 104 0.25 22.19 0.69
CA ALA A 104 -1.12 22.64 0.47
C ALA A 104 -1.21 23.97 -0.31
N GLY A 105 -0.10 24.48 -0.84
CA GLY A 105 -0.10 25.68 -1.69
C GLY A 105 0.00 27.02 -0.96
N ALA A 106 -0.15 27.08 0.37
CA ALA A 106 -0.06 28.33 1.12
C ALA A 106 1.31 28.47 1.80
N ALA A 107 2.17 29.27 1.20
CA ALA A 107 3.21 30.01 1.92
C ALA A 107 3.07 31.48 1.50
N GLY A 108 2.39 32.29 2.34
CA GLY A 108 2.32 33.75 2.20
C GLY A 108 0.95 34.32 1.86
N ALA A 109 0.33 34.98 2.85
CA ALA A 109 -0.28 36.29 2.69
C ALA A 109 0.23 37.15 3.87
#